data_AF-A0A0N4YX75-F1
#
_entry.id   AF-A0A0N4YX75-F1
#
_cell.length_a   1.000
_cell.length_b   1.000
_cell.length_c   1.000
_cell.angle_alpha   90.00
_cell.angle_beta   90.00
_cell.angle_gamma   90.00
#
_symmetry.space_group_name_H-M   'P 1'
#
loop_
_entity.id
_entity.type
_entity.pdbx_description
1 polymer ?
#
loop_
_entity_poly.entity_id
_entity_poly.type
_entity_poly.pdbx_seq_one_letter_code
_entity_poly.pdbx_strand_id
1 'polypeptide(L)'
;MAEPIRLRRFLSTRLALMLIVLSTFIFLLSSVYNFAAVSKSSSSVDPETGHTNSYMTTLYYMEKNRTSALTARLEAIEAELKSLKIHFNKKAAVTVEASKTFPDVRFRNEEKRKRILVTGGAGFVGSHLVDRLMMDGHEVIALDNYFTGRKRNVERWIGHPNFELVHHDVATILLASTSEVYGDPEVHPQPETYWGHVNTVGPRSCYDEGKRVAESLMVAYNKQERVNIRIARIFNTFGPRMHINDGRVVSNFIIQSLLGNPLTPSF
;
A
#
# COMPACT_ATOMS: atom_id res chain seq x y z
N MET A 1 30.06 -14.85 7.26
CA MET A 1 31.27 -14.02 7.20
C MET A 1 31.13 -13.02 6.06
N ALA A 2 31.68 -11.82 6.27
CA ALA A 2 31.51 -10.54 5.58
C ALA A 2 31.41 -10.54 4.04
N GLU A 3 30.50 -9.70 3.50
CA GLU A 3 30.70 -8.80 2.32
C GLU A 3 29.44 -7.93 2.04
N PRO A 4 29.26 -6.79 2.74
CA PRO A 4 28.57 -5.64 2.11
C PRO A 4 29.38 -4.34 2.18
N ILE A 5 30.59 -4.38 2.75
CA ILE A 5 31.40 -3.18 3.06
C ILE A 5 32.21 -2.69 1.85
N ARG A 6 32.57 -3.57 0.90
CA ARG A 6 33.41 -3.18 -0.25
C ARG A 6 32.70 -2.28 -1.28
N LEU A 7 31.41 -2.49 -1.54
CA LEU A 7 30.68 -1.72 -2.57
C LEU A 7 30.45 -0.25 -2.17
N ARG A 8 30.20 0.03 -0.88
CA ARG A 8 30.01 1.41 -0.37
C ARG A 8 31.28 2.25 -0.41
N ARG A 9 32.46 1.64 -0.14
CA ARG A 9 33.75 2.34 -0.24
C ARG A 9 34.16 2.63 -1.69
N PHE A 10 33.73 1.80 -2.64
CA PHE A 10 34.05 1.98 -4.06
C PHE A 10 33.23 3.12 -4.70
N LEU A 11 31.96 3.26 -4.32
CA LEU A 11 31.12 4.36 -4.78
C LEU A 11 31.53 5.71 -4.18
N SER A 12 31.90 5.75 -2.90
CA SER A 12 32.24 7.01 -2.22
C SER A 12 33.54 7.63 -2.74
N THR A 13 34.54 6.79 -3.07
CA THR A 13 35.84 7.26 -3.56
C THR A 13 35.76 7.81 -4.98
N ARG A 14 34.96 7.19 -5.87
CA ARG A 14 34.73 7.72 -7.22
C ARG A 14 33.91 9.01 -7.21
N LEU A 15 32.91 9.11 -6.32
CA LEU A 15 32.11 10.34 -6.20
C LEU A 15 32.96 11.50 -5.67
N ALA A 16 33.82 11.25 -4.67
CA ALA A 16 34.73 12.25 -4.13
C ALA A 16 35.74 12.73 -5.18
N LEU A 17 36.31 11.82 -5.97
CA LEU A 17 37.23 12.18 -7.05
C LEU A 17 36.53 13.04 -8.12
N MET A 18 35.28 12.70 -8.47
CA MET A 18 34.50 13.48 -9.43
C MET A 18 34.19 14.90 -8.94
N LEU A 19 33.89 15.06 -7.65
CA LEU A 19 33.64 16.36 -7.04
C LEU A 19 34.89 17.24 -6.99
N ILE A 20 36.08 16.66 -6.77
CA ILE A 20 37.37 17.38 -6.80
C ILE A 20 37.71 17.82 -8.23
N VAL A 21 37.47 16.98 -9.22
CA VAL A 21 37.68 17.35 -10.64
C VAL A 21 36.71 18.46 -11.05
N LEU A 22 35.46 18.40 -10.60
CA LEU A 22 34.47 19.44 -10.90
C LEU A 22 34.82 20.78 -10.24
N SER A 23 35.30 20.78 -8.98
CA SER A 23 35.66 22.01 -8.28
C SER A 23 36.91 22.67 -8.88
N THR A 24 37.91 21.88 -9.28
CA THR A 24 39.12 22.39 -9.95
C THR A 24 38.80 22.94 -11.34
N PHE A 25 37.88 22.32 -12.08
CA PHE A 25 37.41 22.82 -13.37
C PHE A 25 36.65 24.15 -13.25
N ILE A 26 35.76 24.29 -12.25
CA ILE A 26 35.06 25.55 -11.96
C ILE A 26 36.05 26.65 -11.57
N PHE A 27 37.08 26.33 -10.78
CA PHE A 27 38.11 27.30 -10.41
C PHE A 27 38.95 27.76 -11.61
N LEU A 28 39.31 26.86 -12.51
CA LEU A 28 40.00 27.18 -13.78
C LEU A 28 39.14 28.07 -14.68
N LEU A 29 37.86 27.75 -14.84
CA LEU A 29 36.92 28.58 -15.59
C LEU A 29 36.79 30.00 -15.01
N SER A 30 36.68 30.11 -13.69
CA SER A 30 36.62 31.41 -12.99
C SER A 30 37.92 32.20 -13.14
N SER A 31 39.08 31.53 -13.08
CA SER A 31 40.40 32.15 -13.27
C SER A 31 40.59 32.65 -14.71
N VAL A 32 40.20 31.84 -15.72
CA VAL A 32 40.24 32.24 -17.14
C VAL A 32 39.29 33.41 -17.41
N TYR A 33 38.10 33.40 -16.81
CA TYR A 33 37.14 34.50 -16.93
C TYR A 33 37.67 35.80 -16.32
N ASN A 34 38.26 35.73 -15.11
CA ASN A 34 38.88 36.89 -14.47
C ASN A 34 40.10 37.40 -15.24
N PHE A 35 40.93 36.51 -15.81
CA PHE A 35 42.06 36.90 -16.65
C PHE A 35 41.60 37.59 -17.95
N ALA A 36 40.54 37.08 -18.59
CA ALA A 36 39.92 37.71 -19.76
C ALA A 36 39.25 39.05 -19.43
N ALA A 37 38.73 39.21 -18.21
CA ALA A 37 38.19 40.49 -17.74
C ALA A 37 39.29 41.53 -17.50
N VAL A 38 40.45 41.11 -16.97
CA VAL A 38 41.63 41.97 -16.76
C VAL A 38 42.32 42.33 -18.08
N SER A 39 42.31 41.46 -19.09
CA SER A 39 42.89 41.78 -20.41
C SER A 39 41.99 42.71 -21.24
N LYS A 40 40.68 42.74 -20.98
CA LYS A 40 39.75 43.70 -21.62
C LYS A 40 39.77 45.10 -21.00
N SER A 41 40.25 45.26 -19.76
CA SER A 41 40.35 46.58 -19.13
C SER A 41 41.59 47.39 -19.53
N SER A 42 42.53 46.81 -20.30
CA SER A 42 43.75 47.49 -20.76
C SER A 42 43.71 48.03 -22.19
N SER A 43 42.52 48.18 -22.81
CA SER A 43 42.40 48.85 -24.11
C SER A 43 41.14 49.72 -24.21
N SER A 44 41.28 51.00 -23.83
CA SER A 44 40.70 52.16 -24.54
C SER A 44 40.81 53.41 -23.66
N VAL A 45 41.85 54.20 -23.90
CA VAL A 45 41.84 55.63 -23.62
C VAL A 45 42.10 56.30 -24.96
N ASP A 46 41.12 57.02 -25.47
CA ASP A 46 41.33 58.14 -26.39
C ASP A 46 40.32 59.26 -26.02
N PRO A 47 40.76 60.53 -25.95
CA PRO A 47 39.96 61.66 -25.51
C PRO A 47 39.20 62.30 -26.69
N GLU A 48 38.22 63.14 -26.37
CA GLU A 48 37.37 63.90 -27.32
C GLU A 48 36.11 63.19 -27.84
N THR A 49 35.01 63.31 -27.07
CA THR A 49 33.69 63.80 -27.53
C THR A 49 32.66 63.62 -26.41
N GLY A 50 32.00 64.70 -26.02
CA GLY A 50 31.06 64.76 -24.90
C GLY A 50 29.70 64.11 -25.16
N HIS A 51 29.66 62.80 -25.37
CA HIS A 51 28.39 62.05 -25.38
C HIS A 51 28.47 60.86 -24.41
N THR A 52 27.80 60.99 -23.26
CA THR A 52 27.57 59.88 -22.35
C THR A 52 26.67 58.86 -23.03
N ASN A 53 27.19 57.64 -23.19
CA ASN A 53 26.51 56.54 -23.88
C ASN A 53 25.28 56.09 -23.09
N SER A 54 24.11 56.65 -23.42
CA SER A 54 22.80 56.40 -22.78
C SER A 54 22.47 54.91 -22.64
N TYR A 55 23.00 54.06 -23.52
CA TYR A 55 22.76 52.63 -23.49
C TYR A 55 23.44 51.94 -22.29
N MET A 56 24.64 52.37 -21.90
CA MET A 56 25.37 51.76 -20.79
C MET A 56 24.77 52.12 -19.42
N THR A 57 24.24 53.34 -19.27
CA THR A 57 23.50 53.72 -18.07
C THR A 57 22.18 52.97 -17.98
N THR A 58 21.42 52.88 -19.08
CA THR A 58 20.16 52.10 -19.09
C THR A 58 20.39 50.62 -18.78
N LEU A 59 21.42 49.98 -19.33
CA LEU A 59 21.75 48.59 -19.04
C LEU A 59 22.14 48.37 -17.58
N TYR A 60 22.96 49.27 -17.01
CA TYR A 60 23.33 49.22 -15.59
C TYR A 60 22.12 49.34 -14.66
N TYR A 61 21.19 50.27 -14.93
CA TYR A 61 19.97 50.41 -14.15
C TYR A 61 19.02 49.21 -14.33
N MET A 62 18.92 48.64 -15.54
CA MET A 62 18.13 47.44 -15.80
C MET A 62 18.68 46.21 -15.05
N GLU A 63 20.00 46.03 -15.02
CA GLU A 63 20.65 44.91 -14.34
C GLU A 63 20.57 45.06 -12.80
N LYS A 64 20.73 46.28 -12.29
CA LYS A 64 20.52 46.61 -10.87
C LYS A 64 19.05 46.38 -10.45
N ASN A 65 18.09 46.70 -11.31
CA ASN A 65 16.67 46.44 -11.04
C ASN A 65 16.32 44.95 -11.14
N ARG A 66 16.96 44.17 -12.02
CA ARG A 66 16.77 42.71 -12.08
C ARG A 66 17.36 42.02 -10.86
N THR A 67 18.54 42.44 -10.41
CA THR A 67 19.20 41.86 -9.23
C THR A 67 18.43 42.20 -7.96
N SER A 68 17.95 43.44 -7.78
CA SER A 68 17.11 43.81 -6.64
C SER A 68 15.75 43.09 -6.64
N ALA A 69 15.14 42.88 -7.80
CA ALA A 69 13.92 42.09 -7.93
C ALA A 69 14.14 40.60 -7.61
N LEU A 70 15.30 40.04 -7.97
CA LEU A 70 15.64 38.65 -7.65
C LEU A 70 15.88 38.46 -6.15
N THR A 71 16.58 39.39 -5.51
CA THR A 71 16.85 39.34 -4.06
C THR A 71 15.57 39.44 -3.25
N ALA A 72 14.64 40.34 -3.63
CA ALA A 72 13.33 40.45 -2.98
C ALA A 72 12.50 39.15 -3.11
N ARG A 73 12.59 38.45 -4.26
CA ARG A 73 11.93 37.15 -4.44
C ARG A 73 12.55 36.05 -3.60
N LEU A 74 13.87 36.03 -3.44
CA LEU A 74 14.56 35.07 -2.58
C LEU A 74 14.15 35.24 -1.11
N GLU A 75 14.10 36.48 -0.62
CA GLU A 75 13.66 36.78 0.74
C GLU A 75 12.20 36.35 0.99
N ALA A 76 11.32 36.54 0.01
CA ALA A 76 9.93 36.09 0.09
C ALA A 76 9.82 34.55 0.17
N ILE A 77 10.59 33.83 -0.64
CA ILE A 77 10.64 32.36 -0.63
C ILE A 77 11.22 31.84 0.69
N GLU A 78 12.25 32.49 1.23
CA GLU A 78 12.80 32.13 2.54
C GLU A 78 11.80 32.33 3.67
N ALA A 79 11.00 33.40 3.62
CA ALA A 79 9.93 33.66 4.59
C ALA A 79 8.82 32.61 4.49
N GLU A 80 8.41 32.21 3.28
CA GLU A 80 7.45 31.12 3.06
C GLU A 80 7.99 29.78 3.58
N LEU A 81 9.25 29.45 3.28
CA LEU A 81 9.88 28.23 3.79
C LEU A 81 9.94 28.20 5.32
N LYS A 82 10.17 29.36 5.96
CA LYS A 82 10.20 29.48 7.42
C LYS A 82 8.81 29.27 8.02
N SER A 83 7.77 29.84 7.43
CA SER A 83 6.39 29.65 7.90
C SER A 83 5.92 28.21 7.69
N LEU A 84 6.28 27.59 6.56
CA LEU A 84 5.99 26.19 6.27
C LEU A 84 6.67 25.26 7.27
N LYS A 85 7.94 25.51 7.61
CA LYS A 85 8.67 24.75 8.65
C LYS A 85 8.00 24.84 10.02
N ILE A 86 7.51 26.02 10.41
CA ILE A 86 6.78 26.19 11.67
C ILE A 86 5.47 25.40 11.65
N HIS A 87 4.73 25.44 10.53
CA HIS A 87 3.50 24.69 10.35
C HIS A 87 3.75 23.17 10.40
N PHE A 88 4.81 22.69 9.75
CA PHE A 88 5.24 21.29 9.79
C PHE A 88 5.65 20.85 11.19
N ASN A 89 6.41 21.66 11.93
CA ASN A 89 6.79 21.32 13.32
C ASN A 89 5.57 21.31 14.26
N LYS A 90 4.60 22.20 14.05
CA LYS A 90 3.35 22.21 14.82
C LYS A 90 2.50 20.97 14.50
N LYS A 91 2.40 20.58 13.23
CA LYS A 91 1.71 19.37 12.79
C LYS A 91 2.43 18.11 13.29
N ALA A 92 3.76 18.07 13.24
CA ALA A 92 4.57 17.00 13.81
C ALA A 92 4.38 16.88 15.33
N ALA A 93 4.32 18.01 16.06
CA ALA A 93 4.03 18.02 17.50
C ALA A 93 2.60 17.56 17.83
N VAL A 94 1.62 17.78 16.95
CA VAL A 94 0.26 17.20 17.06
C VAL A 94 0.23 15.71 16.68
N THR A 95 1.18 15.24 15.86
CA THR A 95 1.29 13.82 15.45
C THR A 95 2.15 12.98 16.40
N VAL A 96 2.83 13.60 17.37
CA VAL A 96 3.28 12.90 18.58
C VAL A 96 2.05 12.66 19.44
N GLU A 97 1.20 11.75 18.98
CA GLU A 97 0.15 11.15 19.77
C GLU A 97 0.75 10.72 21.11
N ALA A 98 0.04 10.99 22.20
CA ALA A 98 0.36 10.52 23.53
C ALA A 98 0.85 9.07 23.44
N SER A 99 2.14 8.83 23.72
CA SER A 99 2.75 7.51 23.74
C SER A 99 1.98 6.66 24.75
N LYS A 100 0.96 5.96 24.27
CA LYS A 100 0.16 5.05 25.07
C LYS A 100 1.10 3.96 25.56
N THR A 101 1.37 3.94 26.86
CA THR A 101 2.21 2.92 27.49
C THR A 101 1.44 1.60 27.49
N PHE A 102 1.95 0.62 26.77
CA PHE A 102 1.39 -0.73 26.74
C PHE A 102 2.02 -1.60 27.84
N PRO A 103 1.32 -2.64 28.32
CA PRO A 103 1.92 -3.63 29.20
C PRO A 103 3.14 -4.30 28.55
N ASP A 104 4.07 -4.79 29.37
CA ASP A 104 5.24 -5.53 28.88
C ASP A 104 4.81 -6.80 28.17
N VAL A 105 5.21 -6.91 26.90
CA VAL A 105 4.92 -8.03 26.02
C VAL A 105 6.21 -8.80 25.74
N ARG A 106 6.18 -10.13 25.86
CA ARG A 106 7.32 -10.97 25.54
C ARG A 106 7.71 -10.80 24.07
N PHE A 107 8.99 -10.59 23.79
CA PHE A 107 9.49 -10.61 22.42
C PHE A 107 9.42 -12.03 21.85
N ARG A 108 8.85 -12.16 20.65
CA ARG A 108 8.93 -13.37 19.81
C ARG A 108 9.48 -13.01 18.44
N ASN A 109 10.40 -13.84 17.95
CA ASN A 109 10.85 -13.77 16.57
C ASN A 109 9.72 -14.22 15.62
N GLU A 110 9.85 -13.89 14.33
CA GLU A 110 8.81 -14.15 13.33
C GLU A 110 8.43 -15.64 13.24
N GLU A 111 9.38 -16.56 13.36
CA GLU A 111 9.13 -18.01 13.31
C GLU A 111 8.27 -18.53 14.47
N LYS A 112 8.42 -17.97 15.68
CA LYS A 112 7.68 -18.41 16.88
C LYS A 112 6.44 -17.56 17.15
N ARG A 113 6.29 -16.43 16.46
CA ARG A 113 5.11 -15.57 16.52
C ARG A 113 4.01 -16.17 15.65
N LYS A 114 2.77 -16.09 16.14
CA LYS A 114 1.58 -16.57 15.44
C LYS A 114 0.62 -15.40 15.30
N ARG A 115 -0.17 -15.42 14.22
CA ARG A 115 -1.30 -14.53 14.00
C ARG A 115 -2.57 -15.27 14.40
N ILE A 116 -3.28 -14.76 15.40
CA ILE A 116 -4.35 -15.50 16.10
C ILE A 116 -5.63 -14.66 16.10
N LEU A 117 -6.72 -15.23 15.57
CA LEU A 117 -8.06 -14.65 15.63
C LEU A 117 -8.77 -15.16 16.89
N VAL A 118 -9.32 -14.24 17.69
CA VAL A 118 -10.16 -14.54 18.84
C VAL A 118 -11.56 -13.99 18.59
N THR A 119 -12.51 -14.89 18.29
CA THR A 119 -13.94 -14.56 18.17
C THR A 119 -14.55 -14.34 19.55
N GLY A 120 -15.33 -13.28 19.73
CA GLY A 120 -15.79 -12.84 21.05
C GLY A 120 -14.65 -12.26 21.89
N GLY A 121 -13.64 -11.68 21.25
CA GLY A 121 -12.41 -11.21 21.90
C GLY A 121 -12.62 -10.09 22.93
N ALA A 122 -13.74 -9.37 22.88
CA ALA A 122 -14.11 -8.36 23.88
C ALA A 122 -15.10 -8.89 24.93
N GLY A 123 -15.43 -10.18 24.92
CA GLY A 123 -16.22 -10.87 25.94
C GLY A 123 -15.42 -11.24 27.20
N PHE A 124 -16.07 -11.88 28.18
CA PHE A 124 -15.46 -12.22 29.47
C PHE A 124 -14.22 -13.13 29.34
N VAL A 125 -14.37 -14.31 28.72
CA VAL A 125 -13.26 -15.25 28.53
C VAL A 125 -12.32 -14.78 27.42
N GLY A 126 -12.89 -14.25 26.33
CA GLY A 126 -12.14 -13.79 25.17
C GLY A 126 -11.12 -12.70 25.50
N SER A 127 -11.45 -11.74 26.37
CA SER A 127 -10.53 -10.66 26.73
C SER A 127 -9.32 -11.15 27.53
N HIS A 128 -9.51 -12.14 28.42
CA HIS A 128 -8.41 -12.75 29.17
C HIS A 128 -7.52 -13.60 28.26
N LEU A 129 -8.11 -14.28 27.28
CA LEU A 129 -7.34 -15.00 26.25
C LEU A 129 -6.51 -14.01 25.41
N VAL A 130 -7.10 -12.90 24.99
CA VAL A 130 -6.40 -11.80 24.31
C VAL A 130 -5.23 -11.30 25.15
N ASP A 131 -5.45 -11.00 26.43
CA ASP A 131 -4.39 -10.56 27.35
C ASP A 131 -3.22 -11.56 27.38
N ARG A 132 -3.52 -12.86 27.54
CA ARG A 132 -2.50 -13.90 27.61
C ARG A 132 -1.70 -14.02 26.31
N LEU A 133 -2.37 -14.02 25.16
CA LEU A 133 -1.75 -14.13 23.84
C LEU A 133 -0.90 -12.90 23.51
N MET A 134 -1.38 -11.72 23.89
CA MET A 134 -0.65 -10.46 23.77
C MET A 134 0.62 -10.50 24.63
N MET A 135 0.51 -10.83 25.92
CA MET A 135 1.67 -10.95 26.82
C MET A 135 2.69 -11.98 26.34
N ASP A 136 2.24 -13.06 25.68
CA ASP A 136 3.12 -14.06 25.10
C ASP A 136 3.86 -13.58 23.84
N GLY A 137 3.51 -12.43 23.26
CA GLY A 137 4.20 -11.86 22.10
C GLY A 137 3.61 -12.23 20.75
N HIS A 138 2.36 -12.68 20.72
CA HIS A 138 1.66 -13.01 19.48
C HIS A 138 0.99 -11.80 18.83
N GLU A 139 0.64 -11.94 17.56
CA GLU A 139 -0.23 -10.98 16.87
C GLU A 139 -1.68 -11.44 17.05
N VAL A 140 -2.51 -10.60 17.65
CA VAL A 140 -3.87 -10.97 18.06
C VAL A 140 -4.88 -10.07 17.38
N ILE A 141 -5.85 -10.71 16.72
CA ILE A 141 -7.01 -10.06 16.13
C ILE A 141 -8.21 -10.43 16.99
N ALA A 142 -8.74 -9.47 17.73
CA ALA A 142 -9.99 -9.64 18.47
C ALA A 142 -11.16 -9.27 17.57
N LEU A 143 -12.06 -10.23 17.30
CA LEU A 143 -13.28 -9.99 16.54
C LEU A 143 -14.49 -10.09 17.48
N ASP A 144 -15.30 -9.03 17.52
CA ASP A 144 -16.44 -8.95 18.43
C ASP A 144 -17.51 -7.97 17.88
N ASN A 145 -18.80 -8.27 18.08
CA ASN A 145 -19.93 -7.41 17.72
C ASN A 145 -20.52 -6.66 18.93
N TYR A 146 -19.89 -6.77 20.10
CA TYR A 146 -20.31 -6.22 21.39
C TYR A 146 -21.72 -6.64 21.83
N PHE A 147 -22.23 -7.79 21.37
CA PHE A 147 -23.55 -8.27 21.79
C PHE A 147 -23.65 -8.47 23.31
N THR A 148 -22.65 -9.13 23.90
CA THR A 148 -22.45 -9.20 25.36
C THR A 148 -21.08 -8.69 25.80
N GLY A 149 -20.14 -8.50 24.85
CA GLY A 149 -18.80 -7.97 25.07
C GLY A 149 -18.79 -6.46 25.30
N ARG A 150 -17.64 -5.93 25.76
CA ARG A 150 -17.44 -4.48 25.94
C ARG A 150 -16.05 -4.10 25.44
N LYS A 151 -15.94 -3.04 24.64
CA LYS A 151 -14.67 -2.50 24.13
C LYS A 151 -13.63 -2.26 25.25
N ARG A 152 -14.08 -1.82 26.43
CA ARG A 152 -13.23 -1.61 27.61
C ARG A 152 -12.41 -2.84 28.02
N ASN A 153 -12.88 -4.05 27.72
CA ASN A 153 -12.21 -5.28 28.11
C ASN A 153 -10.88 -5.48 27.36
N VAL A 154 -10.73 -4.88 26.18
CA VAL A 154 -9.53 -4.97 25.33
C VAL A 154 -8.89 -3.60 25.05
N GLU A 155 -9.40 -2.53 25.67
CA GLU A 155 -9.00 -1.15 25.36
C GLU A 155 -7.51 -0.88 25.58
N ARG A 156 -6.89 -1.59 26.52
CA ARG A 156 -5.47 -1.48 26.84
C ARG A 156 -4.56 -1.81 25.65
N TRP A 157 -5.00 -2.69 24.76
CA TRP A 157 -4.23 -3.12 23.59
C TRP A 157 -4.50 -2.30 22.34
N ILE A 158 -5.56 -1.49 22.31
CA ILE A 158 -5.89 -0.66 21.15
C ILE A 158 -4.74 0.30 20.87
N GLY A 159 -4.17 0.22 19.67
CA GLY A 159 -2.99 0.98 19.22
C GLY A 159 -1.67 0.22 19.33
N HIS A 160 -1.64 -0.94 19.99
CA HIS A 160 -0.43 -1.78 20.03
C HIS A 160 -0.17 -2.39 18.64
N PRO A 161 1.07 -2.42 18.12
CA PRO A 161 1.36 -2.88 16.76
C PRO A 161 0.96 -4.34 16.49
N ASN A 162 0.91 -5.17 17.53
CA ASN A 162 0.53 -6.58 17.44
C ASN A 162 -0.96 -6.84 17.76
N PHE A 163 -1.79 -5.81 17.90
CA PHE A 163 -3.20 -5.96 18.25
C PHE A 163 -4.13 -5.27 17.26
N GLU A 164 -5.13 -6.00 16.79
CA GLU A 164 -6.19 -5.49 15.94
C GLU A 164 -7.56 -5.79 16.56
N LEU A 165 -8.45 -4.80 16.59
CA LEU A 165 -9.83 -4.97 17.04
C LEU A 165 -10.77 -4.79 15.85
N VAL A 166 -11.44 -5.87 15.47
CA VAL A 166 -12.38 -5.91 14.36
C VAL A 166 -13.80 -5.92 14.94
N HIS A 167 -14.51 -4.80 14.78
CA HIS A 167 -15.92 -4.74 15.14
C HIS A 167 -16.74 -5.44 14.04
N HIS A 168 -17.05 -6.72 14.26
CA HIS A 168 -17.76 -7.54 13.30
C HIS A 168 -18.51 -8.68 13.97
N ASP A 169 -19.61 -9.08 13.35
CA ASP A 169 -20.41 -10.21 13.80
C ASP A 169 -20.06 -11.47 13.01
N VAL A 170 -19.77 -12.56 13.70
CA VAL A 170 -19.60 -13.88 13.08
C VAL A 170 -20.97 -14.46 12.65
N ALA A 171 -22.08 -13.84 13.05
CA ALA A 171 -23.42 -14.39 12.88
C ALA A 171 -23.97 -14.38 11.45
N THR A 172 -23.39 -13.62 10.50
CA THR A 172 -23.83 -13.69 9.10
C THR A 172 -22.90 -14.61 8.30
N ILE A 173 -23.35 -15.84 8.08
CA ILE A 173 -22.60 -16.83 7.31
C ILE A 173 -22.92 -16.62 5.82
N LEU A 174 -21.90 -16.38 5.00
CA LEU A 174 -22.03 -16.34 3.54
C LEU A 174 -21.53 -17.65 2.94
N LEU A 175 -22.43 -18.40 2.29
CA LEU A 175 -22.09 -19.56 1.50
C LEU A 175 -21.82 -19.14 0.06
N ALA A 176 -20.58 -19.34 -0.39
CA ALA A 176 -20.24 -19.34 -1.80
C ALA A 176 -20.68 -20.68 -2.43
N SER A 177 -21.93 -20.69 -2.90
CA SER A 177 -22.50 -21.77 -3.72
C SER A 177 -22.10 -21.58 -5.19
N THR A 178 -22.68 -22.35 -6.09
CA THR A 178 -22.29 -22.45 -7.50
C THR A 178 -23.50 -22.58 -8.41
N SER A 179 -23.37 -22.22 -9.69
CA SER A 179 -24.37 -22.55 -10.71
C SER A 179 -24.55 -24.04 -10.94
N GLU A 180 -23.56 -24.88 -10.60
CA GLU A 180 -23.67 -26.35 -10.75
C GLU A 180 -24.79 -26.96 -9.90
N VAL A 181 -25.33 -26.25 -8.89
CA VAL A 181 -26.53 -26.73 -8.16
C VAL A 181 -27.76 -26.86 -9.05
N TYR A 182 -27.76 -26.18 -10.21
CA TYR A 182 -28.79 -26.31 -11.23
C TYR A 182 -28.58 -27.52 -12.16
N GLY A 183 -27.38 -28.12 -12.18
CA GLY A 183 -27.02 -29.28 -13.01
C GLY A 183 -27.14 -29.00 -14.50
N ASP A 184 -27.89 -29.86 -15.20
CA ASP A 184 -28.21 -29.73 -16.62
C ASP A 184 -29.62 -29.13 -16.77
N PRO A 185 -29.77 -27.79 -16.70
CA PRO A 185 -31.04 -27.13 -16.49
C PRO A 185 -31.98 -27.29 -17.69
N GLU A 186 -33.24 -27.59 -17.40
CA GLU A 186 -34.32 -27.67 -18.39
C GLU A 186 -35.01 -26.31 -18.63
N VAL A 187 -34.60 -25.28 -17.89
CA VAL A 187 -35.18 -23.92 -17.93
C VAL A 187 -34.09 -22.88 -18.19
N HIS A 188 -34.40 -21.88 -19.02
CA HIS A 188 -33.50 -20.77 -19.34
C HIS A 188 -34.23 -19.41 -19.33
N PRO A 189 -33.69 -18.38 -18.62
CA PRO A 189 -32.56 -18.43 -17.68
C PRO A 189 -32.88 -19.28 -16.44
N GLN A 190 -31.89 -19.58 -15.61
CA GLN A 190 -32.09 -20.37 -14.38
C GLN A 190 -32.42 -19.46 -13.19
N PRO A 191 -33.70 -19.34 -12.78
CA PRO A 191 -34.06 -18.57 -11.59
C PRO A 191 -33.63 -19.31 -10.31
N GLU A 192 -33.45 -18.59 -9.20
CA GLU A 192 -33.07 -19.20 -7.92
C GLU A 192 -34.13 -20.14 -7.36
N THR A 193 -35.38 -20.03 -7.85
CA THR A 193 -36.48 -20.94 -7.53
C THR A 193 -36.39 -22.29 -8.24
N TYR A 194 -35.55 -22.42 -9.28
CA TYR A 194 -35.35 -23.68 -9.99
C TYR A 194 -34.61 -24.69 -9.11
N TRP A 195 -35.11 -25.92 -9.08
CA TRP A 195 -34.59 -26.97 -8.19
C TRP A 195 -33.30 -27.62 -8.69
N GLY A 196 -33.00 -27.50 -9.99
CA GLY A 196 -31.89 -28.16 -10.63
C GLY A 196 -32.22 -29.57 -11.12
N HIS A 197 -31.52 -29.99 -12.17
CA HIS A 197 -31.57 -31.34 -12.73
C HIS A 197 -30.16 -31.93 -12.66
N VAL A 198 -29.88 -32.62 -11.55
CA VAL A 198 -28.54 -33.08 -11.17
C VAL A 198 -28.51 -34.59 -11.03
N ASN A 199 -27.46 -35.23 -11.54
CA ASN A 199 -27.22 -36.65 -11.33
C ASN A 199 -26.47 -36.90 -10.00
N THR A 200 -27.13 -37.55 -9.05
CA THR A 200 -26.61 -37.80 -7.69
C THR A 200 -25.46 -38.80 -7.62
N VAL A 201 -25.21 -39.58 -8.68
CA VAL A 201 -24.15 -40.62 -8.72
C VAL A 201 -23.19 -40.45 -9.89
N GLY A 202 -23.30 -39.35 -10.64
CA GLY A 202 -22.40 -39.03 -11.75
C GLY A 202 -20.98 -38.69 -11.28
N PRO A 203 -19.99 -38.60 -12.20
CA PRO A 203 -18.61 -38.29 -11.85
C PRO A 203 -18.41 -36.91 -11.20
N ARG A 204 -19.35 -35.98 -11.42
CA ARG A 204 -19.37 -34.64 -10.82
C ARG A 204 -20.18 -34.56 -9.51
N SER A 205 -20.89 -35.62 -9.13
CA SER A 205 -21.87 -35.57 -8.06
C SER A 205 -21.29 -35.17 -6.70
N CYS A 206 -20.03 -35.53 -6.41
CA CYS A 206 -19.37 -35.17 -5.16
C CYS A 206 -19.29 -33.65 -4.95
N TYR A 207 -19.14 -32.88 -6.03
CA TYR A 207 -19.12 -31.43 -5.98
C TYR A 207 -20.54 -30.87 -6.00
N ASP A 208 -21.38 -31.32 -6.94
CA ASP A 208 -22.73 -30.80 -7.16
C ASP A 208 -23.62 -31.03 -5.94
N GLU A 209 -23.73 -32.29 -5.48
CA GLU A 209 -24.48 -32.64 -4.28
C GLU A 209 -23.83 -32.09 -3.02
N GLY A 210 -22.49 -31.99 -3.00
CA GLY A 210 -21.75 -31.36 -1.92
C GLY A 210 -22.16 -29.89 -1.70
N LYS A 211 -22.41 -29.15 -2.77
CA LYS A 211 -22.90 -27.76 -2.70
C LYS A 211 -24.40 -27.69 -2.38
N ARG A 212 -25.21 -28.60 -2.90
CA ARG A 212 -26.66 -28.69 -2.60
C ARG A 212 -26.93 -29.02 -1.13
N VAL A 213 -26.18 -29.96 -0.55
CA VAL A 213 -26.30 -30.28 0.88
C VAL A 213 -25.81 -29.12 1.75
N ALA A 214 -24.80 -28.37 1.31
CA ALA A 214 -24.34 -27.18 2.04
C ALA A 214 -25.42 -26.07 2.08
N GLU A 215 -26.14 -25.82 0.97
CA GLU A 215 -27.30 -24.91 0.98
C GLU A 215 -28.39 -25.41 1.94
N SER A 216 -28.65 -26.72 1.94
CA SER A 216 -29.65 -27.33 2.81
C SER A 216 -29.30 -27.17 4.29
N LEU A 217 -28.04 -27.37 4.66
CA LEU A 217 -27.55 -27.14 6.02
C LEU A 217 -27.69 -25.67 6.43
N MET A 218 -27.28 -24.73 5.57
CA MET A 218 -27.43 -23.30 5.84
C MET A 218 -28.89 -22.94 6.13
N VAL A 219 -29.83 -23.39 5.29
CA VAL A 219 -31.26 -23.15 5.46
C VAL A 219 -31.80 -23.83 6.72
N ALA A 220 -31.33 -25.04 7.07
CA ALA A 220 -31.72 -25.72 8.29
C ALA A 220 -31.33 -24.92 9.54
N TYR A 221 -30.08 -24.43 9.61
CA TYR A 221 -29.61 -23.57 10.70
C TYR A 221 -30.35 -22.23 10.78
N ASN A 222 -30.71 -21.65 9.64
CA ASN A 222 -31.55 -20.45 9.62
C ASN A 222 -32.95 -20.71 10.18
N LYS A 223 -33.58 -21.82 9.80
CA LYS A 223 -34.94 -22.18 10.27
C LYS A 223 -34.97 -22.56 11.74
N GLN A 224 -34.01 -23.36 12.20
CA GLN A 224 -33.99 -23.90 13.56
C GLN A 224 -33.41 -22.92 14.58
N GLU A 225 -32.25 -22.34 14.27
CA GLU A 225 -31.46 -21.55 15.23
C GLU A 225 -31.45 -20.05 14.89
N ARG A 226 -32.19 -19.63 13.84
CA ARG A 226 -32.26 -18.24 13.37
C ARG A 226 -30.89 -17.63 13.02
N VAL A 227 -29.94 -18.46 12.59
CA VAL A 227 -28.63 -18.00 12.09
C VAL A 227 -28.85 -17.13 10.86
N ASN A 228 -28.21 -15.96 10.81
CA ASN A 228 -28.28 -15.09 9.64
C ASN A 228 -27.41 -15.68 8.52
N ILE A 229 -28.01 -15.93 7.37
CA ILE A 229 -27.32 -16.59 6.25
C ILE A 229 -27.46 -15.78 4.97
N ARG A 230 -26.46 -15.91 4.09
CA ARG A 230 -26.51 -15.45 2.71
C ARG A 230 -25.97 -16.56 1.81
N ILE A 231 -26.68 -16.87 0.72
CA ILE A 231 -26.25 -17.88 -0.25
C ILE A 231 -26.04 -17.16 -1.58
N ALA A 232 -24.84 -17.25 -2.14
CA ALA A 232 -24.50 -16.70 -3.45
C ALA A 232 -24.20 -17.86 -4.40
N ARG A 233 -25.03 -18.04 -5.45
CA ARG A 233 -24.82 -19.04 -6.50
C ARG A 233 -23.97 -18.44 -7.61
N ILE A 234 -22.67 -18.74 -7.58
CA ILE A 234 -21.67 -18.11 -8.43
C ILE A 234 -21.61 -18.85 -9.78
N PHE A 235 -21.85 -18.11 -10.87
CA PHE A 235 -21.60 -18.60 -12.23
C PHE A 235 -20.12 -18.54 -12.57
N ASN A 236 -19.73 -19.13 -13.70
CA ASN A 236 -18.36 -19.11 -14.20
C ASN A 236 -17.72 -17.70 -14.12
N THR A 237 -16.69 -17.59 -13.28
CA THR A 237 -15.88 -16.38 -13.08
C THR A 237 -14.49 -16.57 -13.70
N PHE A 238 -13.96 -15.53 -14.33
CA PHE A 238 -12.61 -15.50 -14.90
C PHE A 238 -11.93 -14.16 -14.58
N GLY A 239 -10.59 -14.16 -14.50
CA GLY A 239 -9.84 -12.93 -14.23
C GLY A 239 -8.36 -13.15 -13.87
N PRO A 240 -7.63 -12.06 -13.56
CA PRO A 240 -6.22 -12.14 -13.15
C PRO A 240 -6.03 -13.05 -11.93
N ARG A 241 -4.92 -13.81 -11.89
CA ARG A 241 -4.56 -14.78 -10.84
C ARG A 241 -5.43 -16.05 -10.79
N MET A 242 -6.22 -16.33 -11.82
CA MET A 242 -6.89 -17.62 -11.98
C MET A 242 -5.86 -18.75 -11.98
N HIS A 243 -6.18 -19.87 -11.33
CA HIS A 243 -5.28 -21.01 -11.23
C HIS A 243 -5.03 -21.60 -12.62
N ILE A 244 -3.77 -21.88 -12.96
CA ILE A 244 -3.39 -22.34 -14.29
C ILE A 244 -4.02 -23.71 -14.60
N ASN A 245 -4.15 -24.58 -13.62
CA ASN A 245 -4.76 -25.90 -13.82
C ASN A 245 -6.17 -26.01 -13.19
N ASP A 246 -6.99 -24.96 -13.28
CA ASP A 246 -8.39 -24.99 -12.78
C ASP A 246 -9.30 -25.91 -13.64
N GLY A 247 -8.82 -26.39 -14.80
CA GLY A 247 -9.55 -27.34 -15.65
C GLY A 247 -10.76 -26.74 -16.38
N ARG A 248 -11.05 -25.44 -16.19
CA ARG A 248 -12.15 -24.73 -16.85
C ARG A 248 -11.80 -24.39 -18.30
N VAL A 249 -12.83 -24.27 -19.14
CA VAL A 249 -12.69 -23.98 -20.59
C VAL A 249 -11.85 -22.73 -20.84
N VAL A 250 -12.14 -21.62 -20.15
CA VAL A 250 -11.46 -20.34 -20.36
C VAL A 250 -9.98 -20.42 -19.96
N SER A 251 -9.65 -21.06 -18.82
CA SER A 251 -8.25 -21.26 -18.42
C SER A 251 -7.50 -22.15 -19.42
N ASN A 252 -8.12 -23.26 -19.85
CA ASN A 252 -7.49 -24.20 -20.77
C ASN A 252 -7.21 -23.55 -22.13
N PHE A 253 -8.15 -22.77 -22.68
CA PHE A 253 -7.95 -22.06 -23.94
C PHE A 253 -6.85 -21.00 -23.84
N ILE A 254 -6.81 -20.22 -22.75
CA ILE A 254 -5.76 -19.22 -22.54
C ILE A 254 -4.38 -19.91 -22.51
N ILE A 255 -4.26 -21.00 -21.76
CA ILE A 255 -2.97 -21.72 -21.61
C ILE A 255 -2.56 -22.42 -22.90
N GLN A 256 -3.50 -23.10 -23.57
CA GLN A 256 -3.25 -23.75 -24.86
C GLN A 256 -2.79 -22.71 -25.89
N SER A 257 -3.45 -21.55 -25.94
CA SER A 257 -3.04 -20.44 -26.83
C SER A 257 -1.64 -19.92 -26.49
N LEU A 258 -1.34 -19.70 -25.20
CA LEU A 258 -0.04 -19.20 -24.76
C LEU A 258 1.11 -20.19 -25.00
N LEU A 259 0.83 -21.50 -24.94
CA LEU A 259 1.80 -22.56 -25.18
C LEU A 259 1.87 -22.98 -26.66
N GLY A 260 1.05 -22.40 -27.55
CA GLY A 260 0.98 -22.79 -28.96
C GLY A 260 0.38 -24.17 -29.20
N ASN A 261 -0.37 -24.71 -28.23
CA ASN A 261 -1.05 -26.00 -28.34
C ASN A 261 -2.41 -25.83 -29.04
N PRO A 262 -2.88 -26.85 -29.79
CA PRO A 262 -4.23 -26.85 -30.35
C PRO A 262 -5.31 -26.66 -29.28
N LEU A 263 -6.33 -25.85 -29.58
CA LEU A 263 -7.46 -25.63 -28.69
C LEU A 263 -8.32 -26.90 -28.62
N THR A 264 -8.48 -27.46 -27.42
CA THR A 264 -9.29 -28.66 -27.22
C THR A 264 -10.66 -28.27 -26.69
N PRO A 265 -11.75 -28.40 -27.47
CA PRO A 265 -13.09 -28.20 -26.93
C PRO A 265 -13.35 -29.26 -25.85
N SER A 266 -13.43 -28.83 -24.60
CA SER A 266 -13.90 -29.67 -23.50
C SER A 266 -15.42 -29.79 -23.61
N PHE A 267 -15.90 -30.98 -23.97
CA PHE A 267 -17.30 -31.40 -23.89
C PHE A 267 -17.58 -32.04 -22.54
#